data_AF-A0A975JJC7-F1
#
_entry.id   AF-A0A975JJC7-F1
#
_cell.length_a   1.000
_cell.length_b   1.000
_cell.length_c   1.000
_cell.angle_alpha   90.00
_cell.angle_beta   90.00
_cell.angle_gamma   90.00
#
_symmetry.space_group_name_H-M   'P 1'
#
loop_
_entity.id
_entity.type
_entity.pdbx_description
1 polymer ?
#
loop_
_entity_poly.entity_id
_entity_poly.type
_entity_poly.pdbx_seq_one_letter_code
_entity_poly.pdbx_strand_id
1 'polypeptide(L)'
;MKRSATCWSVDEKTETYTFDYLVSDATREAFSHFFKDTLGLYRALHKFALLNDLAIPRPARLRLERAVRERRFASRLPEPQQEDLVFGFEEVRFHSTSRSKSADVVDYVSLSDGEHQQALVLGLFSMIREHNSLFILDEPESHFNPQWRIKFAQRLLELPGKRGDQEVILTSHAPFVPADLSREQVLIFSRKGADLEVANPNMETFGANFDRILEHCFGVQPPISQMARDEIENLLESDDIATLEAALPRLGASVEKSFVADRLRQLKKGAAK
;
A
#
# COMPACT_ATOMS: atom_id res chain seq x y z
N MET A 1 -10.90 27.69 10.74
CA MET A 1 -9.76 27.33 11.61
C MET A 1 -9.92 27.95 12.99
N LYS A 2 -9.53 29.21 13.26
CA LYS A 2 -9.63 29.82 14.61
C LYS A 2 -10.97 29.61 15.36
N ARG A 3 -12.11 29.77 14.67
CA ARG A 3 -13.45 29.62 15.28
C ARG A 3 -13.83 28.20 15.68
N SER A 4 -13.12 27.19 15.16
CA SER A 4 -13.36 25.78 15.45
C SER A 4 -12.20 25.16 16.26
N ALA A 5 -11.22 25.96 16.68
CA ALA A 5 -10.07 25.51 17.45
C ALA A 5 -10.43 25.31 18.93
N THR A 6 -9.86 24.29 19.55
CA THR A 6 -10.01 24.03 20.99
C THR A 6 -9.20 25.04 21.80
N CYS A 7 -7.95 25.27 21.38
CA CYS A 7 -7.15 26.40 21.82
C CYS A 7 -6.30 26.92 20.65
N TRP A 8 -5.77 28.13 20.81
CA TRP A 8 -4.89 28.74 19.82
C TRP A 8 -3.94 29.70 20.50
N SER A 9 -2.77 29.88 19.91
CA SER A 9 -1.74 30.81 20.35
C SER A 9 -1.18 31.58 19.16
N VAL A 10 -0.53 32.71 19.45
CA VAL A 10 0.13 33.53 18.45
C VAL A 10 1.51 33.91 18.96
N ASP A 11 2.51 33.68 18.14
CA ASP A 11 3.82 34.28 18.31
C ASP A 11 3.89 35.57 17.50
N GLU A 12 3.79 36.71 18.18
CA GLU A 12 3.78 38.03 17.54
C GLU A 12 5.11 38.38 16.85
N LYS A 13 6.23 37.73 17.21
CA LYS A 13 7.54 38.01 16.58
C LYS A 13 7.64 37.40 15.20
N THR A 14 7.05 36.22 15.02
CA THR A 14 7.09 35.45 13.77
C THR A 14 5.77 35.56 13.00
N GLU A 15 4.77 36.23 13.58
CA GLU A 15 3.38 36.28 13.08
C GLU A 15 2.78 34.87 12.88
N THR A 16 3.22 33.89 13.68
CA THR A 16 2.80 32.49 13.58
C THR A 16 1.54 32.26 14.40
N TYR A 17 0.54 31.61 13.78
CA TYR A 17 -0.71 31.23 14.44
C TYR A 17 -0.78 29.71 14.59
N THR A 18 -0.81 29.23 15.84
CA THR A 18 -0.99 27.80 16.13
C THR A 18 -2.42 27.54 16.58
N PHE A 19 -3.05 26.51 16.00
CA PHE A 19 -4.43 26.12 16.30
C PHE A 19 -4.47 24.66 16.72
N ASP A 20 -4.84 24.40 17.96
CA ASP A 20 -4.96 23.05 18.50
C ASP A 20 -6.41 22.58 18.42
N TYR A 21 -6.59 21.32 18.01
CA TYR A 21 -7.91 20.71 17.88
C TYR A 21 -7.95 19.37 18.63
N LEU A 22 -8.74 19.32 19.70
CA LEU A 22 -9.17 18.05 20.28
C LEU A 22 -10.36 17.54 19.47
N VAL A 23 -10.20 16.41 18.79
CA VAL A 23 -11.27 15.84 17.95
C VAL A 23 -12.38 15.25 18.84
N SER A 24 -13.38 16.07 19.14
CA SER A 24 -14.57 15.75 19.92
C SER A 24 -15.85 15.91 19.09
N ASP A 25 -17.00 15.50 19.62
CA ASP A 25 -18.28 15.71 18.95
C ASP A 25 -18.60 17.21 18.76
N ALA A 26 -18.25 18.05 19.75
CA ALA A 26 -18.38 19.51 19.63
C ALA A 26 -17.48 20.08 18.53
N THR A 27 -16.24 19.59 18.41
CA THR A 27 -15.33 20.01 17.33
C THR A 27 -15.88 19.57 15.97
N ARG A 28 -16.42 18.35 15.86
CA ARG A 28 -17.06 17.86 14.63
C ARG A 28 -18.27 18.72 14.24
N GLU A 29 -19.10 19.11 15.19
CA GLU A 29 -20.24 20.02 14.97
C GLU A 29 -19.78 21.43 14.55
N ALA A 30 -18.74 21.96 15.18
CA ALA A 30 -18.17 23.25 14.78
C ALA A 30 -17.64 23.21 13.33
N PHE A 31 -16.94 22.15 12.94
CA PHE A 31 -16.46 22.00 11.57
C PHE A 31 -17.60 21.80 10.57
N SER A 32 -18.64 21.03 10.91
CA SER A 32 -19.80 20.83 10.01
C SER A 32 -20.61 22.11 9.77
N HIS A 33 -20.55 23.08 10.68
CA HIS A 33 -21.13 24.41 10.45
C HIS A 33 -20.39 25.21 9.36
N PHE A 34 -19.06 25.07 9.27
CA PHE A 34 -18.24 25.84 8.31
C PHE A 34 -17.96 25.10 7.01
N PHE A 35 -17.97 23.76 7.03
CA PHE A 35 -17.65 22.92 5.89
C PHE A 35 -18.80 21.98 5.60
N LYS A 36 -19.25 21.99 4.34
CA LYS A 36 -20.37 21.18 3.86
C LYS A 36 -20.13 19.67 4.06
N ASP A 37 -18.91 19.23 3.84
CA ASP A 37 -18.46 17.84 3.94
C ASP A 37 -16.96 17.76 4.26
N THR A 38 -16.50 16.54 4.57
CA THR A 38 -15.09 16.28 4.90
C THR A 38 -14.17 16.62 3.73
N LEU A 39 -14.63 16.40 2.50
CA LEU A 39 -13.86 16.73 1.30
C LEU A 39 -13.66 18.24 1.12
N GLY A 40 -14.66 19.05 1.48
CA GLY A 40 -14.59 20.50 1.50
C GLY A 40 -13.58 21.01 2.51
N LEU A 41 -13.52 20.41 3.71
CA LEU A 41 -12.48 20.69 4.69
C LEU A 41 -11.09 20.33 4.14
N TYR A 42 -10.92 19.12 3.59
CA TYR A 42 -9.66 18.68 2.99
C TYR A 42 -9.21 19.64 1.87
N ARG A 43 -10.11 20.01 0.95
CA ARG A 43 -9.82 20.97 -0.14
C ARG A 43 -9.38 22.33 0.40
N ALA A 44 -9.97 22.81 1.50
CA ALA A 44 -9.58 24.07 2.11
C ALA A 44 -8.16 24.00 2.71
N LEU A 45 -7.86 22.93 3.47
CA LEU A 45 -6.52 22.71 4.03
C LEU A 45 -5.47 22.50 2.94
N HIS A 46 -5.81 21.74 1.90
CA HIS A 46 -4.93 21.52 0.75
C HIS A 46 -4.62 22.84 0.03
N LYS A 47 -5.61 23.73 -0.16
CA LYS A 47 -5.36 25.06 -0.72
C LYS A 47 -4.39 25.90 0.11
N PHE A 48 -4.45 25.81 1.44
CA PHE A 48 -3.46 26.46 2.29
C PHE A 48 -2.07 25.84 2.10
N ALA A 49 -1.97 24.50 2.04
CA ALA A 49 -0.70 23.82 1.77
C ALA A 49 -0.11 24.22 0.40
N LEU A 50 -0.92 24.42 -0.64
CA LEU A 50 -0.46 24.90 -1.96
C LEU A 50 0.16 26.31 -1.91
N LEU A 51 -0.15 27.13 -0.89
CA LEU A 51 0.50 28.43 -0.74
C LEU A 51 1.98 28.29 -0.37
N ASN A 52 2.40 27.15 0.20
CA ASN A 52 3.80 26.86 0.47
C ASN A 52 4.64 26.87 -0.82
N ASP A 53 4.04 26.53 -1.97
CA ASP A 53 4.75 26.57 -3.26
C ASP A 53 5.16 28.00 -3.67
N LEU A 54 4.53 29.03 -3.10
CA LEU A 54 4.92 30.43 -3.32
C LEU A 54 6.25 30.77 -2.66
N ALA A 55 6.63 30.07 -1.59
CA ALA A 55 7.93 30.21 -0.93
C ALA A 55 9.08 29.65 -1.80
N ILE A 56 8.78 28.83 -2.81
CA ILE A 56 9.80 28.26 -3.69
C ILE A 56 10.42 29.35 -4.59
N PRO A 57 11.76 29.57 -4.53
CA PRO A 57 12.42 30.60 -5.32
C PRO A 57 12.22 30.41 -6.83
N ARG A 58 12.00 31.51 -7.56
CA ARG A 58 11.83 31.51 -9.02
C ARG A 58 12.96 30.78 -9.78
N PRO A 59 14.25 30.92 -9.42
CA PRO A 59 15.32 30.16 -10.09
C PRO A 59 15.17 28.65 -9.97
N ALA A 60 14.68 28.14 -8.82
CA ALA A 60 14.46 26.72 -8.62
C ALA A 60 13.31 26.20 -9.48
N ARG A 61 12.22 26.97 -9.60
CA ARG A 61 11.08 26.66 -10.49
C ARG A 61 11.49 26.60 -11.96
N LEU A 62 12.22 27.60 -12.46
CA LEU A 62 12.72 27.63 -13.84
C LEU A 62 13.68 26.47 -14.15
N ARG A 63 14.51 26.06 -13.17
CA ARG A 63 15.40 24.91 -13.31
C ARG A 63 14.61 23.61 -13.49
N LEU A 64 13.53 23.42 -12.73
CA LEU A 64 12.64 22.26 -12.87
C LEU A 64 11.99 22.24 -14.26
N GLU A 65 11.37 23.35 -14.68
CA GLU A 65 10.71 23.46 -15.99
C GLU A 65 11.68 23.10 -17.14
N ARG A 66 12.92 23.58 -17.05
CA ARG A 66 13.98 23.24 -18.02
C ARG A 66 14.34 21.76 -17.99
N ALA A 67 14.52 21.17 -16.80
CA ALA A 67 14.88 19.77 -16.65
C ALA A 67 13.80 18.81 -17.19
N VAL A 68 12.52 19.12 -16.91
CA VAL A 68 11.36 18.38 -17.44
C VAL A 68 11.33 18.45 -18.96
N ARG A 69 11.48 19.65 -19.54
CA ARG A 69 11.51 19.83 -21.01
C ARG A 69 12.66 19.07 -21.68
N GLU A 70 13.81 19.03 -21.02
CA GLU A 70 15.00 18.32 -21.51
C GLU A 70 14.98 16.81 -21.22
N ARG A 71 13.89 16.27 -20.64
CA ARG A 71 13.74 14.86 -20.19
C ARG A 71 14.91 14.37 -19.34
N ARG A 72 15.54 15.28 -18.61
CA ARG A 72 16.55 14.94 -17.61
C ARG A 72 15.83 14.44 -16.37
N PHE A 73 16.53 13.71 -15.50
CA PHE A 73 16.02 13.46 -14.16
C PHE A 73 15.74 14.81 -13.50
N ALA A 74 14.47 15.20 -13.50
CA ALA A 74 14.03 16.43 -12.87
C ALA A 74 14.25 16.23 -11.37
N SER A 75 15.17 16.98 -10.77
CA SER A 75 15.29 17.03 -9.33
C SER A 75 13.93 17.49 -8.78
N ARG A 76 13.45 16.84 -7.72
CA ARG A 76 12.25 17.29 -7.00
C ARG A 76 12.38 18.79 -6.70
N LEU A 77 11.26 19.50 -6.70
CA LEU A 77 11.25 20.88 -6.22
C LEU A 77 11.83 20.90 -4.80
N PRO A 78 12.67 21.89 -4.47
CA PRO A 78 13.09 22.06 -3.10
C PRO A 78 11.85 22.34 -2.25
N GLU A 79 11.71 21.60 -1.16
CA GLU A 79 10.71 21.90 -0.14
C GLU A 79 11.15 23.18 0.59
N PRO A 80 10.25 24.15 0.82
CA PRO A 80 10.55 25.31 1.65
C PRO A 80 10.99 24.90 3.04
N GLN A 81 11.77 25.75 3.72
CA GLN A 81 12.10 25.53 5.12
C GLN A 81 10.84 25.65 5.98
N GLN A 82 10.84 25.03 7.16
CA GLN A 82 9.64 24.96 8.00
C GLN A 82 9.15 26.36 8.40
N GLU A 83 10.09 27.29 8.59
CA GLU A 83 9.85 28.69 8.94
C GLU A 83 9.22 29.50 7.79
N ASP A 84 9.41 29.05 6.54
CA ASP A 84 8.86 29.67 5.34
C ASP A 84 7.49 29.08 4.95
N LEU A 85 7.02 28.05 5.65
CA LEU A 85 5.73 27.43 5.36
C LEU A 85 4.58 28.37 5.76
N VAL A 86 3.65 28.58 4.82
CA VAL A 86 2.39 29.30 5.07
C VAL A 86 1.44 28.44 5.89
N PHE A 87 1.50 27.12 5.72
CA PHE A 87 0.65 26.17 6.42
C PHE A 87 1.35 24.83 6.61
N GLY A 88 1.26 24.27 7.82
CA GLY A 88 1.76 22.95 8.15
C GLY A 88 0.99 22.32 9.30
N PHE A 89 1.08 21.00 9.42
CA PHE A 89 0.70 20.29 10.63
C PHE A 89 1.93 20.12 11.49
N GLU A 90 1.91 20.72 12.68
CA GLU A 90 3.01 20.58 13.65
C GLU A 90 2.97 19.21 14.33
N GLU A 91 1.78 18.79 14.76
CA GLU A 91 1.61 17.56 15.51
C GLU A 91 0.25 16.90 15.26
N VAL A 92 0.26 15.56 15.23
CA VAL A 92 -0.95 14.74 15.22
C VAL A 92 -0.77 13.61 16.25
N ARG A 93 -1.71 13.50 17.18
CA ARG A 93 -1.70 12.49 18.26
C ARG A 93 -2.98 11.67 18.23
N PHE A 94 -2.83 10.37 18.45
CA PHE A 94 -3.95 9.44 18.58
C PHE A 94 -4.16 9.08 20.05
N HIS A 95 -5.40 9.24 20.51
CA HIS A 95 -5.81 8.85 21.85
C HIS A 95 -6.57 7.53 21.78
N SER A 96 -6.06 6.50 22.45
CA SER A 96 -6.76 5.22 22.55
C SER A 96 -8.09 5.37 23.29
N THR A 97 -9.18 4.87 22.70
CA THR A 97 -10.50 4.80 23.35
C THR A 97 -10.65 3.55 24.23
N SER A 98 -9.62 2.71 24.33
CA SER A 98 -9.64 1.49 25.13
C SER A 98 -9.66 1.81 26.62
N ARG A 99 -10.52 1.12 27.39
CA ARG A 99 -10.61 1.24 28.86
C ARG A 99 -9.43 0.59 29.61
N SER A 100 -8.37 0.18 28.91
CA SER A 100 -7.15 -0.34 29.53
C SER A 100 -6.40 0.77 30.28
N LYS A 101 -5.66 0.41 31.33
CA LYS A 101 -5.11 1.29 32.38
C LYS A 101 -4.03 2.29 31.93
N SER A 102 -3.70 2.38 30.65
CA SER A 102 -2.94 3.48 30.08
C SER A 102 -3.69 3.97 28.83
N ALA A 103 -4.21 5.19 28.90
CA ALA A 103 -4.62 5.92 27.71
C ALA A 103 -3.34 6.34 26.97
N ASP A 104 -2.69 5.36 26.33
CA ASP A 104 -1.45 5.60 25.62
C ASP A 104 -1.75 6.53 24.45
N VAL A 105 -1.06 7.66 24.46
CA VAL A 105 -1.06 8.62 23.36
C VAL A 105 -0.01 8.15 22.38
N VAL A 106 -0.41 7.99 21.12
CA VAL A 106 0.49 7.55 20.04
C VAL A 106 0.69 8.74 19.11
N ASP A 107 1.93 9.18 18.96
CA ASP A 107 2.28 10.23 18.01
C ASP A 107 2.21 9.70 16.58
N TYR A 108 1.70 10.49 15.64
CA TYR A 108 1.61 10.08 14.24
C TYR A 108 2.94 9.67 13.63
N VAL A 109 4.02 10.34 14.03
CA VAL A 109 5.39 10.03 13.59
C VAL A 109 5.89 8.66 14.04
N SER A 110 5.22 8.03 15.00
CA SER A 110 5.55 6.67 15.49
C SER A 110 4.82 5.56 14.74
N LEU A 111 3.91 5.91 13.81
CA LEU A 111 3.23 4.93 12.98
C LEU A 111 4.22 4.25 12.03
N SER A 112 4.04 2.95 11.84
CA SER A 112 4.69 2.23 10.75
C SER A 112 4.18 2.71 9.38
N ASP A 113 4.99 2.53 8.34
CA ASP A 113 4.60 2.87 6.96
C ASP A 113 3.26 2.23 6.55
N GLY A 114 3.01 0.98 6.99
CA GLY A 114 1.77 0.27 6.73
C GLY A 114 0.56 0.90 7.42
N GLU A 115 0.70 1.36 8.67
CA GLU A 115 -0.34 2.10 9.39
C GLU A 115 -0.63 3.45 8.75
N HIS A 116 0.42 4.17 8.36
CA HIS A 116 0.33 5.43 7.64
C HIS A 116 -0.43 5.25 6.31
N GLN A 117 -0.01 4.31 5.46
CA GLN A 117 -0.66 4.03 4.19
C GLN A 117 -2.11 3.59 4.38
N GLN A 118 -2.41 2.77 5.40
CA GLN A 118 -3.77 2.35 5.69
C GLN A 118 -4.65 3.55 6.09
N ALA A 119 -4.16 4.43 6.96
CA ALA A 119 -4.88 5.63 7.37
C ALA A 119 -5.16 6.55 6.16
N LEU A 120 -4.19 6.69 5.25
CA LEU A 120 -4.37 7.45 4.01
C LEU A 120 -5.45 6.85 3.11
N VAL A 121 -5.38 5.55 2.81
CA VAL A 121 -6.33 4.90 1.91
C VAL A 121 -7.73 4.92 2.52
N LEU A 122 -7.90 4.46 3.76
CA LEU A 122 -9.22 4.46 4.42
C LEU A 122 -9.76 5.88 4.61
N GLY A 123 -8.88 6.84 4.92
CA GLY A 123 -9.23 8.25 5.02
C GLY A 123 -9.75 8.81 3.70
N LEU A 124 -9.05 8.58 2.59
CA LEU A 124 -9.47 9.00 1.24
C LEU A 124 -10.87 8.46 0.90
N PHE A 125 -11.06 7.16 1.08
CA PHE A 125 -12.31 6.47 0.86
C PHE A 125 -13.45 6.91 1.81
N SER A 126 -13.12 7.39 3.00
CA SER A 126 -14.09 7.94 3.96
C SER A 126 -14.48 9.38 3.63
N MET A 127 -13.55 10.15 3.04
CA MET A 127 -13.80 11.53 2.62
C MET A 127 -14.60 11.61 1.31
N ILE A 128 -14.28 10.76 0.34
CA ILE A 128 -14.92 10.76 -0.98
C ILE A 128 -16.15 9.86 -0.94
N ARG A 129 -17.31 10.48 -0.72
CA ARG A 129 -18.62 9.80 -0.64
C ARG A 129 -19.57 10.17 -1.78
N GLU A 130 -19.09 10.94 -2.75
CA GLU A 130 -19.85 11.36 -3.92
C GLU A 130 -20.19 10.15 -4.81
N HIS A 131 -21.38 10.16 -5.42
CA HIS A 131 -21.76 9.20 -6.47
C HIS A 131 -20.91 9.45 -7.73
N ASN A 132 -20.70 8.40 -8.54
CA ASN A 132 -19.91 8.45 -9.77
C ASN A 132 -18.45 8.87 -9.54
N SER A 133 -17.86 8.39 -8.43
CA SER A 133 -16.44 8.60 -8.14
C SER A 133 -15.61 7.43 -8.68
N LEU A 134 -14.48 7.75 -9.32
CA LEU A 134 -13.49 6.77 -9.76
C LEU A 134 -12.24 6.88 -8.89
N PHE A 135 -11.86 5.79 -8.24
CA PHE A 135 -10.59 5.66 -7.52
C PHE A 135 -9.59 4.95 -8.42
N ILE A 136 -8.41 5.55 -8.60
CA ILE A 136 -7.29 4.93 -9.30
C ILE A 136 -6.14 4.85 -8.29
N LEU A 137 -5.75 3.63 -7.93
CA LEU A 137 -4.78 3.37 -6.88
C LEU A 137 -3.63 2.53 -7.43
N ASP A 138 -2.40 2.99 -7.21
CA ASP A 138 -1.21 2.23 -7.56
C ASP A 138 -0.69 1.52 -6.31
N GLU A 139 -0.78 0.20 -6.27
CA GLU A 139 -0.37 -0.66 -5.15
C GLU A 139 -0.73 -0.12 -3.75
N PRO A 140 -2.04 0.12 -3.48
CA PRO A 140 -2.48 0.69 -2.20
C PRO A 140 -2.15 -0.20 -0.98
N GLU A 141 -1.75 -1.44 -1.19
CA GLU A 141 -1.40 -2.43 -0.17
C GLU A 141 0.11 -2.70 -0.02
N SER A 142 0.97 -1.99 -0.75
CA SER A 142 2.42 -2.26 -0.83
C SER A 142 3.14 -2.32 0.52
N HIS A 143 2.85 -1.42 1.47
CA HIS A 143 3.44 -1.42 2.82
C HIS A 143 2.63 -2.22 3.85
N PHE A 144 1.53 -2.87 3.45
CA PHE A 144 0.73 -3.67 4.37
C PHE A 144 1.43 -4.97 4.73
N ASN A 145 1.32 -5.36 6.00
CA ASN A 145 1.66 -6.71 6.41
C ASN A 145 0.72 -7.74 5.74
N PRO A 146 1.11 -9.03 5.67
CA PRO A 146 0.33 -10.05 4.96
C PRO A 146 -1.13 -10.16 5.41
N GLN A 147 -1.40 -10.07 6.72
CA GLN A 147 -2.77 -10.13 7.25
C GLN A 147 -3.63 -8.97 6.78
N TRP A 148 -3.03 -7.80 6.60
CA TRP A 148 -3.73 -6.59 6.17
C TRP A 148 -4.00 -6.59 4.68
N ARG A 149 -3.09 -7.16 3.87
CA ARG A 149 -3.30 -7.36 2.42
C ARG A 149 -4.52 -8.25 2.16
N ILE A 150 -4.62 -9.36 2.88
CA ILE A 150 -5.76 -10.31 2.78
C ILE A 150 -7.09 -9.65 3.18
N LYS A 151 -7.07 -8.68 4.10
CA LYS A 151 -8.29 -8.00 4.57
C LYS A 151 -8.57 -6.70 3.82
N PHE A 152 -7.82 -6.38 2.77
CA PHE A 152 -7.86 -5.06 2.17
C PHE A 152 -9.22 -4.77 1.53
N ALA A 153 -9.68 -5.65 0.63
CA ALA A 153 -10.98 -5.49 -0.04
C ALA A 153 -12.13 -5.48 0.97
N GLN A 154 -12.12 -6.42 1.92
CA GLN A 154 -13.09 -6.46 3.02
C GLN A 154 -13.16 -5.14 3.78
N ARG A 155 -12.01 -4.59 4.22
CA ARG A 155 -11.96 -3.33 4.97
C ARG A 155 -12.51 -2.16 4.17
N LEU A 156 -12.28 -2.12 2.86
CA LEU A 156 -12.85 -1.09 1.99
C LEU A 156 -14.38 -1.19 1.89
N LEU A 157 -14.92 -2.42 1.81
CA LEU A 157 -16.36 -2.68 1.75
C LEU A 157 -17.06 -2.43 3.09
N GLU A 158 -16.37 -2.62 4.21
CA GLU A 158 -16.90 -2.41 5.57
C GLU A 158 -16.87 -0.94 6.03
N LEU A 159 -16.33 -0.02 5.22
CA LEU A 159 -16.28 1.39 5.59
C LEU A 159 -17.70 1.95 5.81
N PRO A 160 -17.93 2.69 6.92
CA PRO A 160 -19.26 3.10 7.33
C PRO A 160 -19.89 4.14 6.38
N GLY A 161 -21.20 4.03 6.21
CA GLY A 161 -22.03 4.98 5.46
C GLY A 161 -22.51 4.44 4.11
N LYS A 162 -23.62 4.99 3.61
CA LYS A 162 -24.08 4.68 2.24
C LYS A 162 -23.01 5.20 1.27
N ARG A 163 -22.40 4.28 0.53
CA ARG A 163 -21.54 4.57 -0.61
C ARG A 163 -22.43 4.68 -1.84
N GLY A 164 -22.17 5.69 -2.67
CA GLY A 164 -22.78 5.79 -3.99
C GLY A 164 -22.19 4.76 -4.94
N ASP A 165 -22.55 4.87 -6.22
CA ASP A 165 -21.92 4.11 -7.29
C ASP A 165 -20.48 4.60 -7.44
N GLN A 166 -19.53 3.83 -6.94
CA GLN A 166 -18.11 4.14 -6.96
C GLN A 166 -17.36 3.01 -7.66
N GLU A 167 -16.45 3.37 -8.55
CA GLU A 167 -15.58 2.42 -9.25
C GLU A 167 -14.17 2.52 -8.68
N VAL A 168 -13.52 1.37 -8.52
CA VAL A 168 -12.15 1.28 -8.03
C VAL A 168 -11.32 0.51 -9.03
N ILE A 169 -10.29 1.15 -9.56
CA ILE A 169 -9.24 0.55 -10.35
C ILE A 169 -7.99 0.57 -9.48
N LEU A 170 -7.42 -0.61 -9.26
CA LEU A 170 -6.16 -0.76 -8.54
C LEU A 170 -5.18 -1.58 -9.37
N THR A 171 -3.90 -1.29 -9.21
CA THR A 171 -2.80 -2.17 -9.62
C THR A 171 -2.24 -2.88 -8.40
N SER A 172 -1.70 -4.08 -8.59
CA SER A 172 -1.10 -4.85 -7.50
C SER A 172 -0.09 -5.84 -8.06
N HIS A 173 1.06 -5.94 -7.37
CA HIS A 173 1.99 -7.07 -7.50
C HIS A 173 1.76 -8.14 -6.42
N ALA A 174 0.72 -8.01 -5.60
CA ALA A 174 0.41 -8.93 -4.52
C ALA A 174 -0.66 -9.97 -4.95
N PRO A 175 -0.39 -11.28 -4.81
CA PRO A 175 -1.34 -12.33 -5.20
C PRO A 175 -2.61 -12.37 -4.31
N PHE A 176 -2.60 -11.64 -3.19
CA PHE A 176 -3.73 -11.58 -2.26
C PHE A 176 -4.92 -10.81 -2.84
N VAL A 177 -4.68 -9.77 -3.65
CA VAL A 177 -5.74 -8.89 -4.13
C VAL A 177 -6.63 -9.58 -5.18
N PRO A 178 -6.08 -10.28 -6.21
CA PRO A 178 -6.92 -11.03 -7.15
C PRO A 178 -7.77 -12.13 -6.48
N ALA A 179 -7.31 -12.68 -5.34
CA ALA A 179 -8.03 -13.75 -4.65
C ALA A 179 -9.38 -13.31 -4.04
N ASP A 180 -9.56 -12.00 -3.81
CA ASP A 180 -10.81 -11.40 -3.33
C ASP A 180 -11.73 -10.92 -4.48
N LEU A 181 -11.31 -11.10 -5.73
CA LEU A 181 -12.03 -10.60 -6.91
C LEU A 181 -12.44 -11.76 -7.83
N SER A 182 -13.54 -11.60 -8.55
CA SER A 182 -13.89 -12.55 -9.63
C SER A 182 -12.96 -12.36 -10.83
N ARG A 183 -12.74 -13.42 -11.61
CA ARG A 183 -11.85 -13.39 -12.78
C ARG A 183 -12.20 -12.30 -13.81
N GLU A 184 -13.47 -11.93 -13.92
CA GLU A 184 -13.95 -10.86 -14.81
C GLU A 184 -13.47 -9.47 -14.35
N GLN A 185 -13.18 -9.30 -13.07
CA GLN A 185 -12.67 -8.07 -12.46
C GLN A 185 -11.14 -7.99 -12.46
N VAL A 186 -10.45 -9.05 -12.89
CA VAL A 186 -8.98 -9.12 -12.91
C VAL A 186 -8.49 -9.01 -14.35
N LEU A 187 -7.55 -8.09 -14.58
CA LEU A 187 -6.88 -7.88 -15.86
C LEU A 187 -5.37 -8.08 -15.70
N ILE A 188 -4.81 -8.98 -16.48
CA ILE A 188 -3.38 -9.28 -16.54
C ILE A 188 -2.79 -8.53 -17.73
N PHE A 189 -1.82 -7.67 -17.45
CA PHE A 189 -1.06 -6.93 -18.46
C PHE A 189 0.24 -7.66 -18.74
N SER A 190 0.49 -7.97 -20.01
CA SER A 190 1.75 -8.58 -20.45
C SER A 190 2.30 -7.86 -21.68
N ARG A 191 3.61 -7.91 -21.87
CA ARG A 191 4.28 -7.26 -23.00
C ARG A 191 4.96 -8.33 -23.86
N LYS A 192 4.58 -8.41 -25.14
CA LYS A 192 5.26 -9.24 -26.16
C LYS A 192 5.99 -8.33 -27.13
N GLY A 193 7.29 -8.12 -26.87
CA GLY A 193 8.09 -7.17 -27.64
C GLY A 193 7.58 -5.73 -27.48
N ALA A 194 7.07 -5.14 -28.56
CA ALA A 194 6.49 -3.80 -28.54
C ALA A 194 5.00 -3.77 -28.14
N ASP A 195 4.29 -4.89 -28.29
CA ASP A 195 2.85 -4.96 -28.14
C ASP A 195 2.45 -5.22 -26.68
N LEU A 196 1.39 -4.53 -26.25
CA LEU A 196 0.74 -4.74 -24.95
C LEU A 196 -0.45 -5.67 -25.15
N GLU A 197 -0.45 -6.79 -24.43
CA GLU A 197 -1.57 -7.72 -24.37
C GLU A 197 -2.26 -7.61 -23.01
N VAL A 198 -3.59 -7.59 -23.02
CA VAL A 198 -4.43 -7.60 -21.82
C VAL A 198 -5.34 -8.82 -21.88
N ALA A 199 -5.35 -9.61 -20.82
CA ALA A 199 -6.18 -10.81 -20.74
C ALA A 199 -6.74 -10.99 -19.33
N ASN A 200 -7.89 -11.65 -19.21
CA ASN A 200 -8.37 -12.14 -17.91
C ASN A 200 -7.63 -13.43 -17.51
N PRO A 201 -7.58 -13.77 -16.21
CA PRO A 201 -7.10 -15.07 -15.76
C PRO A 201 -7.86 -16.24 -16.40
N ASN A 202 -7.13 -17.32 -16.71
CA ASN A 202 -7.72 -18.54 -17.29
C ASN A 202 -8.45 -19.42 -16.26
N MET A 203 -8.56 -18.97 -15.01
CA MET A 203 -9.26 -19.65 -13.91
C MET A 203 -10.10 -18.64 -13.13
N GLU A 204 -11.05 -19.12 -12.32
CA GLU A 204 -11.72 -18.28 -11.33
C GLU A 204 -10.73 -17.87 -10.24
N THR A 205 -10.64 -16.58 -9.94
CA THR A 205 -9.72 -16.04 -8.94
C THR A 205 -10.35 -15.94 -7.55
N PHE A 206 -11.67 -15.73 -7.46
CA PHE A 206 -12.33 -15.56 -6.16
C PHE A 206 -12.22 -16.83 -5.31
N GLY A 207 -11.60 -16.72 -4.14
CA GLY A 207 -11.39 -17.85 -3.22
C GLY A 207 -10.32 -18.87 -3.65
N ALA A 208 -9.57 -18.58 -4.72
CA ALA A 208 -8.47 -19.44 -5.16
C ALA A 208 -7.28 -19.40 -4.17
N ASN A 209 -6.56 -20.52 -4.08
CA ASN A 209 -5.29 -20.56 -3.33
C ASN A 209 -4.24 -19.63 -3.98
N PHE A 210 -3.40 -19.00 -3.17
CA PHE A 210 -2.37 -18.07 -3.63
C PHE A 210 -1.38 -18.72 -4.60
N ASP A 211 -1.08 -20.02 -4.44
CA ASP A 211 -0.23 -20.75 -5.39
C ASP A 211 -0.82 -20.77 -6.82
N ARG A 212 -2.15 -20.87 -6.92
CA ARG A 212 -2.88 -20.85 -8.19
C ARG A 212 -2.93 -19.45 -8.78
N ILE A 213 -3.10 -18.43 -7.94
CA ILE A 213 -3.01 -17.04 -8.38
C ILE A 213 -1.59 -16.72 -8.89
N LEU A 214 -0.56 -17.17 -8.19
CA LEU A 214 0.84 -17.01 -8.61
C LEU A 214 1.11 -17.67 -9.96
N GLU A 215 0.61 -18.89 -10.16
CA GLU A 215 0.72 -19.61 -11.43
C GLU A 215 -0.02 -18.88 -12.57
N HIS A 216 -1.31 -18.59 -12.40
CA HIS A 216 -2.17 -18.13 -13.49
C HIS A 216 -2.19 -16.61 -13.72
N CYS A 217 -1.90 -15.80 -12.70
CA CYS A 217 -1.89 -14.34 -12.80
C CYS A 217 -0.46 -13.77 -12.91
N PHE A 218 0.52 -14.43 -12.30
CA PHE A 218 1.91 -13.94 -12.24
C PHE A 218 2.92 -14.81 -12.99
N GLY A 219 2.52 -15.97 -13.52
CA GLY A 219 3.40 -16.86 -14.28
C GLY A 219 4.49 -17.53 -13.45
N VAL A 220 4.30 -17.64 -12.13
CA VAL A 220 5.28 -18.24 -11.22
C VAL A 220 4.96 -19.72 -11.03
N GLN A 221 5.73 -20.59 -11.69
CA GLN A 221 5.56 -22.04 -11.62
C GLN A 221 6.91 -22.79 -11.62
N PRO A 222 7.17 -23.66 -10.62
CA PRO A 222 6.44 -23.81 -9.35
C PRO A 222 6.50 -22.54 -8.48
N PRO A 223 5.60 -22.36 -7.50
CA PRO A 223 5.55 -21.18 -6.62
C PRO A 223 6.65 -21.21 -5.55
N ILE A 224 7.90 -21.44 -5.96
CA ILE A 224 9.10 -21.45 -5.13
C ILE A 224 10.11 -20.46 -5.69
N SER A 225 11.08 -20.06 -4.86
CA SER A 225 12.15 -19.15 -5.30
C SER A 225 13.06 -19.83 -6.33
N GLN A 226 13.64 -19.02 -7.22
CA GLN A 226 14.54 -19.52 -8.26
C GLN A 226 15.73 -20.29 -7.67
N MET A 227 16.34 -19.78 -6.59
CA MET A 227 17.46 -20.45 -5.93
C MET A 227 17.08 -21.85 -5.41
N ALA A 228 15.90 -22.00 -4.81
CA ALA A 228 15.44 -23.29 -4.32
C ALA A 228 15.11 -24.24 -5.49
N ARG A 229 14.56 -23.70 -6.58
CA ARG A 229 14.29 -24.46 -7.80
C ARG A 229 15.59 -25.00 -8.40
N ASP A 230 16.60 -24.16 -8.59
CA ASP A 230 17.89 -24.56 -9.16
C ASP A 230 18.57 -25.63 -8.28
N GLU A 231 18.53 -25.47 -6.96
CA GLU A 231 19.07 -26.48 -6.03
C GLU A 231 18.34 -27.82 -6.14
N ILE A 232 17.02 -27.81 -6.22
CA ILE A 232 16.21 -29.03 -6.37
C ILE A 232 16.45 -29.69 -7.72
N GLU A 233 16.53 -28.94 -8.82
CA GLU A 233 16.82 -29.47 -10.15
C GLU A 233 18.19 -30.17 -10.16
N ASN A 234 19.22 -29.54 -9.58
CA ASN A 234 20.54 -30.15 -9.42
C ASN A 234 20.51 -31.44 -8.57
N LEU A 235 19.70 -31.48 -7.51
CA LEU A 235 19.55 -32.68 -6.68
C LEU A 235 18.83 -33.81 -7.44
N LEU A 236 17.84 -33.49 -8.27
CA LEU A 236 17.13 -34.50 -9.07
C LEU A 236 18.03 -35.12 -10.15
N GLU A 237 18.96 -34.34 -10.70
CA GLU A 237 19.98 -34.81 -11.66
C GLU A 237 21.12 -35.59 -10.99
N SER A 238 21.38 -35.38 -9.70
CA SER A 238 22.42 -36.08 -8.96
C SER A 238 22.09 -37.57 -8.76
N ASP A 239 23.11 -38.41 -8.94
CA ASP A 239 23.07 -39.84 -8.59
C ASP A 239 23.73 -40.14 -7.23
N ASP A 240 24.25 -39.12 -6.52
CA ASP A 240 24.89 -39.30 -5.22
C ASP A 240 23.86 -39.37 -4.07
N ILE A 241 23.72 -40.58 -3.52
CA ILE A 241 22.86 -40.90 -2.37
C ILE A 241 23.23 -40.06 -1.15
N ALA A 242 24.53 -39.84 -0.88
CA ALA A 242 24.96 -39.11 0.32
C ALA A 242 24.58 -37.63 0.25
N THR A 243 24.75 -37.01 -0.93
CA THR A 243 24.31 -35.63 -1.19
C THR A 243 22.80 -35.49 -1.02
N LEU A 244 22.02 -36.43 -1.56
CA LEU A 244 20.56 -36.43 -1.45
C LEU A 244 20.07 -36.60 0.00
N GLU A 245 20.68 -37.51 0.78
CA GLU A 245 20.36 -37.70 2.19
C GLU A 245 20.68 -36.48 3.05
N ALA A 246 21.78 -35.80 2.76
CA ALA A 246 22.18 -34.58 3.47
C ALA A 246 21.28 -33.37 3.12
N ALA A 247 20.77 -33.30 1.88
CA ALA A 247 19.94 -32.20 1.42
C ALA A 247 18.47 -32.32 1.88
N LEU A 248 17.91 -33.52 1.97
CA LEU A 248 16.49 -33.76 2.26
C LEU A 248 15.97 -33.05 3.55
N PRO A 249 16.72 -33.03 4.67
CA PRO A 249 16.30 -32.34 5.89
C PRO A 249 16.29 -30.81 5.76
N ARG A 250 17.07 -30.25 4.82
CA ARG A 250 17.19 -28.79 4.61
C ARG A 250 16.05 -28.24 3.75
N LEU A 251 15.46 -29.07 2.90
CA LEU A 251 14.32 -28.69 2.06
C LEU A 251 13.04 -28.54 2.90
N GLY A 252 12.30 -27.44 2.65
CA GLY A 252 10.97 -27.21 3.22
C GLY A 252 9.94 -28.24 2.76
N ALA A 253 8.79 -28.31 3.45
CA ALA A 253 7.72 -29.23 3.05
C ALA A 253 7.09 -28.75 1.74
N SER A 254 7.30 -29.50 0.65
CA SER A 254 6.77 -29.18 -0.67
C SER A 254 6.61 -30.43 -1.54
N VAL A 255 5.96 -30.29 -2.69
CA VAL A 255 5.83 -31.36 -3.69
C VAL A 255 7.22 -31.70 -4.26
N GLU A 256 8.06 -30.70 -4.46
CA GLU A 256 9.41 -30.83 -4.98
C GLU A 256 10.31 -31.64 -4.04
N LYS A 257 10.22 -31.43 -2.73
CA LYS A 257 10.90 -32.29 -1.74
C LYS A 257 10.48 -33.76 -1.87
N SER A 258 9.20 -34.02 -2.17
CA SER A 258 8.71 -35.38 -2.39
C SER A 258 9.34 -36.03 -3.62
N PHE A 259 9.60 -35.28 -4.70
CA PHE A 259 10.32 -35.78 -5.87
C PHE A 259 11.77 -36.14 -5.53
N VAL A 260 12.48 -35.30 -4.79
CA VAL A 260 13.85 -35.60 -4.33
C VAL A 260 13.87 -36.85 -3.44
N ALA A 261 12.87 -37.01 -2.56
CA ALA A 261 12.74 -38.20 -1.72
C ALA A 261 12.46 -39.47 -2.54
N ASP A 262 11.64 -39.39 -3.59
CA ASP A 262 11.38 -40.53 -4.46
C ASP A 262 12.61 -40.92 -5.28
N ARG A 263 13.35 -39.93 -5.82
CA ARG A 263 14.64 -40.15 -6.51
C ARG A 263 15.64 -40.88 -5.63
N LEU A 264 15.81 -40.43 -4.38
CA LEU A 264 16.65 -41.10 -3.38
C LEU A 264 16.21 -42.56 -3.14
N ARG A 265 14.90 -42.82 -3.04
CA ARG A 265 14.37 -44.19 -2.86
C ARG A 265 14.66 -45.06 -4.08
N GLN A 266 14.55 -44.53 -5.29
CA GLN A 266 14.85 -45.25 -6.52
C GLN A 266 16.33 -45.64 -6.59
N LEU A 267 17.25 -44.71 -6.29
CA LEU A 267 18.70 -44.97 -6.26
C LEU A 267 19.07 -46.03 -5.21
N LYS A 268 18.50 -45.95 -4.00
CA LYS A 268 18.71 -46.97 -2.95
C LYS A 268 18.21 -48.36 -3.35
N LYS A 269 17.06 -48.45 -4.03
CA LYS A 269 16.53 -49.73 -4.55
C LYS A 269 17.41 -50.29 -5.67
N GLY A 270 17.99 -49.43 -6.50
CA GLY A 270 18.94 -49.81 -7.55
C GLY A 270 20.26 -50.33 -7.00
N ALA A 271 20.80 -49.71 -5.95
CA ALA A 271 22.06 -50.11 -5.31
C ALA A 271 21.96 -51.40 -4.47
N ALA A 272 20.74 -51.85 -4.15
CA ALA A 272 20.48 -53.07 -3.37
C ALA A 272 20.26 -54.33 -4.25
N LYS A 273 20.34 -54.20 -5.58
CA LYS A 273 20.32 -55.29 -6.56
C LYS A 273 21.70 -55.53 -7.12
#